data_AF-A0A914RQN2-F1
#
_entry.id   AF-A0A914RQN2-F1
#
_cell.length_a   1.000
_cell.length_b   1.000
_cell.length_c   1.000
_cell.angle_alpha   90.00
_cell.angle_beta   90.00
_cell.angle_gamma   90.00
#
_symmetry.space_group_name_H-M   'P 1'
#
loop_
_entity.id
_entity.type
_entity.pdbx_description
1 polymer ?
#
loop_
_entity_poly.entity_id
_entity_poly.type
_entity_poly.pdbx_seq_one_letter_code
_entity_poly.pdbx_strand_id
1 'polypeptide(L)'
;MWWFLLYEDGPQISYYQLTHWMRCEIEPENFVDLDCAVFEDTHPNALSLSVLVTIEMANAVNSLSENQSLLVMPPWSNVWLMSAIALSMSLHFIILYVDILATIFQITPLNFTEWMAVLKISFPVILLDEILKFFARNYIDGESLPSSKQSVFAKTRMRSVITVTGLVCIWLGYFYWLLSPYVPQLVHAIGRGPRPLHFNHTEF
;
A
#
# COMPACT_ATOMS: atom_id res chain seq x y z
N MET A 1 8.32 0.25 -7.62
CA MET A 1 7.85 1.21 -8.65
C MET A 1 7.73 2.64 -8.11
N TRP A 2 7.01 2.87 -7.00
CA TRP A 2 6.84 4.23 -6.45
C TRP A 2 8.18 4.96 -6.23
N TRP A 3 9.18 4.27 -5.67
CA TRP A 3 10.51 4.84 -5.43
C TRP A 3 11.20 5.38 -6.70
N PHE A 4 11.16 4.62 -7.79
CA PHE A 4 11.79 5.00 -9.05
C PHE A 4 11.10 6.16 -9.77
N LEU A 5 9.77 6.25 -9.66
CA LEU A 5 8.96 7.12 -10.53
C LEU A 5 8.45 8.37 -9.80
N LEU A 6 8.17 8.27 -8.50
CA LEU A 6 7.33 9.22 -7.76
C LEU A 6 8.01 9.76 -6.48
N TYR A 7 9.14 9.20 -6.08
CA TYR A 7 9.84 9.65 -4.87
C TYR A 7 10.59 10.96 -5.15
N GLU A 8 10.43 11.94 -4.25
CA GLU A 8 11.01 13.28 -4.41
C GLU A 8 12.55 13.25 -4.40
N ASP A 9 13.15 12.43 -3.54
CA ASP A 9 14.61 12.23 -3.47
C ASP A 9 15.10 11.08 -4.36
N GLY A 10 14.22 10.50 -5.19
CA GLY A 10 14.53 9.40 -6.09
C GLY A 10 14.99 9.86 -7.48
N PRO A 11 15.40 8.92 -8.35
CA PRO A 11 15.90 9.23 -9.69
C PRO A 11 14.82 9.67 -10.69
N GLN A 12 13.52 9.52 -10.34
CA GLN A 12 12.36 9.96 -11.10
C GLN A 12 12.42 9.63 -12.60
N ILE A 13 12.70 8.37 -12.89
CA ILE A 13 12.89 7.87 -14.25
C ILE A 13 11.56 7.72 -15.00
N SER A 14 11.63 7.61 -16.32
CA SER A 14 10.43 7.28 -17.10
C SER A 14 10.04 5.81 -16.93
N TYR A 15 8.75 5.50 -17.10
CA TYR A 15 8.23 4.14 -17.09
C TYR A 15 8.86 3.27 -18.19
N TYR A 16 9.16 3.87 -19.34
CA TYR A 16 9.84 3.17 -20.44
C TYR A 16 11.23 2.70 -20.01
N GLN A 17 12.04 3.59 -19.42
CA GLN A 17 13.37 3.26 -18.90
C GLN A 17 13.30 2.21 -17.79
N LEU A 18 12.32 2.31 -16.89
CA LEU A 18 12.14 1.33 -15.81
C LEU A 18 11.79 -0.08 -16.33
N THR A 19 10.96 -0.19 -17.36
CA THR A 19 10.57 -1.49 -17.93
C THR A 19 11.67 -2.11 -18.78
N HIS A 20 12.53 -1.29 -19.38
CA HIS A 20 13.63 -1.71 -20.26
C HIS A 20 15.00 -1.63 -19.57
N TRP A 21 15.03 -1.70 -18.24
CA TRP A 21 16.24 -1.54 -17.43
C TRP A 21 17.39 -2.49 -17.82
N MET A 22 17.10 -3.75 -18.21
CA MET A 22 18.13 -4.72 -18.64
C MET A 22 18.87 -4.31 -19.93
N ARG A 23 18.38 -3.30 -20.67
CA ARG A 23 19.04 -2.79 -21.89
C ARG A 23 19.90 -1.56 -21.64
N CYS A 24 20.03 -1.11 -20.40
CA CYS A 24 20.74 0.12 -20.04
C CYS A 24 22.18 0.15 -20.57
N GLU A 25 22.92 -0.96 -20.46
CA GLU A 25 24.30 -1.07 -20.96
C GLU A 25 24.41 -1.22 -22.48
N ILE A 26 23.34 -1.72 -23.13
CA ILE A 26 23.35 -2.11 -24.55
C ILE A 26 22.91 -0.92 -25.43
N GLU A 27 22.05 -0.05 -24.92
CA GLU A 27 21.42 1.04 -25.67
C GLU A 27 21.53 2.39 -24.92
N PRO A 28 22.74 2.95 -24.78
CA PRO A 28 22.99 4.14 -23.95
C PRO A 28 22.26 5.40 -24.44
N GLU A 29 21.86 5.45 -25.72
CA GLU A 29 21.11 6.58 -26.29
C GLU A 29 19.73 6.80 -25.63
N ASN A 30 19.12 5.75 -25.07
CA ASN A 30 17.84 5.85 -24.37
C ASN A 30 18.00 6.13 -22.86
N PHE A 31 19.24 6.13 -22.34
CA PHE A 31 19.58 6.29 -20.92
C PHE A 31 20.65 7.36 -20.67
N VAL A 32 20.85 8.29 -21.60
CA VAL A 32 21.95 9.30 -21.61
C VAL A 32 22.08 10.10 -20.30
N ASP A 33 20.98 10.29 -19.58
CA ASP A 33 20.92 11.10 -18.36
C ASP A 33 20.77 10.27 -17.07
N LEU A 34 21.10 8.97 -17.10
CA LEU A 34 20.93 8.06 -15.96
C LEU A 34 22.15 7.15 -15.78
N ASP A 35 22.56 6.95 -14.53
CA ASP A 35 23.50 5.89 -14.17
C ASP A 35 22.78 4.54 -14.03
N CYS A 36 23.24 3.50 -14.74
CA CYS A 36 22.64 2.17 -14.71
C CYS A 36 22.71 1.51 -13.31
N ALA A 37 23.63 1.95 -12.45
CA ALA A 37 23.75 1.49 -11.06
C ALA A 37 22.48 1.73 -10.23
N VAL A 38 21.64 2.70 -10.62
CA VAL A 38 20.39 3.01 -9.91
C VAL A 38 19.38 1.85 -9.93
N PHE A 39 19.44 0.97 -10.93
CA PHE A 39 18.54 -0.19 -11.02
C PHE A 39 18.91 -1.33 -10.07
N GLU A 40 20.14 -1.32 -9.55
CA GLU A 40 20.62 -2.28 -8.55
C GLU A 40 20.33 -1.83 -7.11
N ASP A 41 19.69 -0.66 -6.93
CA ASP A 41 19.32 -0.15 -5.62
C ASP A 41 18.34 -1.09 -4.90
N THR A 42 18.56 -1.25 -3.60
CA THR A 42 17.83 -2.16 -2.71
C THR A 42 16.66 -1.49 -1.98
N HIS A 43 16.54 -0.15 -2.01
CA HIS A 43 15.41 0.61 -1.47
C HIS A 43 14.04 0.12 -2.01
N PRO A 44 13.84 -0.09 -3.32
CA PRO A 44 12.57 -0.59 -3.87
C PRO A 44 12.17 -1.96 -3.34
N ASN A 45 13.15 -2.85 -3.07
CA ASN A 45 12.91 -4.18 -2.52
C ASN A 45 12.42 -4.06 -1.08
N ALA A 46 13.10 -3.26 -0.26
CA ALA A 46 12.75 -3.01 1.13
C ALA A 46 11.35 -2.37 1.26
N LEU A 47 11.03 -1.42 0.39
CA LEU A 47 9.70 -0.81 0.29
C LEU A 47 8.61 -1.83 -0.07
N SER A 48 8.83 -2.64 -1.10
CA SER A 48 7.85 -3.65 -1.53
C SER A 48 7.59 -4.68 -0.43
N LEU A 49 8.65 -5.18 0.20
CA LEU A 49 8.54 -6.16 1.29
C LEU A 49 7.80 -5.54 2.49
N SER A 50 8.13 -4.30 2.86
CA SER A 50 7.47 -3.60 3.97
C SER A 50 5.97 -3.36 3.72
N VAL A 51 5.57 -2.99 2.50
CA VAL A 51 4.15 -2.86 2.12
C VAL A 51 3.44 -4.20 2.26
N LEU A 52 4.04 -5.28 1.75
CA LEU A 52 3.47 -6.63 1.84
C LEU A 52 3.28 -7.05 3.30
N VAL A 53 4.34 -6.96 4.12
CA VAL A 53 4.26 -7.34 5.54
C VAL A 53 3.20 -6.51 6.26
N THR A 54 3.13 -5.20 6.00
CA THR A 54 2.12 -4.32 6.61
C THR A 54 0.70 -4.73 6.22
N ILE A 55 0.46 -5.07 4.95
CA ILE A 55 -0.85 -5.54 4.47
C ILE A 55 -1.21 -6.88 5.13
N GLU A 56 -0.29 -7.84 5.18
CA GLU A 56 -0.55 -9.16 5.78
C GLU A 56 -0.85 -9.04 7.27
N MET A 57 -0.12 -8.21 8.01
CA MET A 57 -0.39 -8.00 9.43
C MET A 57 -1.73 -7.30 9.65
N ALA A 58 -2.10 -6.34 8.80
CA ALA A 58 -3.41 -5.71 8.85
C ALA A 58 -4.54 -6.68 8.48
N ASN A 59 -4.33 -7.54 7.50
CA ASN A 59 -5.28 -8.58 7.12
C ASN A 59 -5.42 -9.64 8.24
N ALA A 60 -4.35 -9.96 8.97
CA ALA A 60 -4.42 -10.83 10.15
C ALA A 60 -5.32 -10.22 11.25
N VAL A 61 -5.22 -8.91 11.50
CA VAL A 61 -6.15 -8.20 12.41
C VAL A 61 -7.57 -8.25 11.85
N ASN A 62 -7.75 -8.00 10.56
CA ASN A 62 -9.08 -8.03 9.94
C ASN A 62 -9.70 -9.43 9.99
N SER A 63 -8.90 -10.49 9.90
CA SER A 63 -9.35 -11.89 9.97
C SER A 63 -9.84 -12.29 11.37
N LEU A 64 -9.32 -11.65 12.42
CA LEU A 64 -9.89 -11.79 13.78
C LEU A 64 -11.32 -11.20 13.86
N SER A 65 -11.61 -10.16 13.09
CA SER A 65 -12.92 -9.49 13.05
C SER A 65 -14.00 -10.25 12.26
N GLU A 66 -13.69 -11.46 11.75
CA GLU A 66 -14.65 -12.27 10.99
C GLU A 66 -15.91 -12.60 11.80
N ASN A 67 -15.84 -12.60 13.13
CA ASN A 67 -17.00 -12.81 14.01
C ASN A 67 -17.76 -11.54 14.41
N GLN A 68 -17.14 -10.33 14.37
CA GLN A 68 -17.78 -9.01 14.61
C GLN A 68 -16.87 -7.91 14.03
N SER A 69 -17.44 -6.84 13.43
CA SER A 69 -16.66 -5.70 12.87
C SER A 69 -15.62 -5.16 13.85
N LEU A 70 -14.46 -4.75 13.30
CA LEU A 70 -13.28 -4.22 14.02
C LEU A 70 -13.57 -3.01 14.93
N LEU A 71 -14.65 -2.28 14.65
CA LEU A 71 -15.13 -1.16 15.47
C LEU A 71 -15.90 -1.58 16.74
N VAL A 72 -16.37 -2.83 16.81
CA VAL A 72 -17.19 -3.35 17.91
C VAL A 72 -16.37 -4.25 18.83
N MET A 73 -15.37 -4.97 18.30
CA MET A 73 -14.45 -5.77 19.12
C MET A 73 -13.03 -5.19 19.08
N PRO A 74 -12.50 -4.68 20.21
CA PRO A 74 -11.15 -4.17 20.24
C PRO A 74 -10.14 -5.30 19.97
N PRO A 75 -9.05 -5.01 19.24
CA PRO A 75 -8.05 -6.01 18.81
C PRO A 75 -7.32 -6.70 19.99
N TRP A 76 -7.38 -6.08 21.18
CA TRP A 76 -6.87 -6.59 22.45
C TRP A 76 -7.58 -7.84 22.97
N SER A 77 -8.67 -8.28 22.33
CA SER A 77 -9.44 -9.47 22.74
C SER A 77 -8.64 -10.76 22.59
N ASN A 78 -7.64 -10.81 21.69
CA ASN A 78 -6.75 -11.96 21.52
C ASN A 78 -5.28 -11.54 21.69
N VAL A 79 -4.80 -11.61 22.94
CA VAL A 79 -3.42 -11.26 23.31
C VAL A 79 -2.40 -12.12 22.57
N TRP A 80 -2.71 -13.39 22.29
CA TRP A 80 -1.80 -14.28 21.56
C TRP A 80 -1.61 -13.84 20.11
N LEU A 81 -2.70 -13.45 19.42
CA LEU A 81 -2.61 -12.93 18.06
C LEU A 81 -1.87 -11.58 18.03
N MET A 82 -2.18 -10.68 18.95
CA MET A 82 -1.50 -9.39 19.05
C MET A 82 0.00 -9.57 19.31
N SER A 83 0.38 -10.58 20.11
CA SER A 83 1.78 -10.93 20.35
C SER A 83 2.45 -11.47 19.07
N ALA A 84 1.76 -12.29 18.27
CA ALA A 84 2.27 -12.78 17.00
C ALA A 84 2.49 -11.65 15.98
N ILE A 85 1.57 -10.69 15.90
CA ILE A 85 1.69 -9.50 15.05
C ILE A 85 2.84 -8.60 15.52
N ALA A 86 2.94 -8.37 16.83
CA ALA A 86 4.03 -7.58 17.41
C ALA A 86 5.40 -8.24 17.16
N LEU A 87 5.48 -9.56 17.30
CA LEU A 87 6.70 -10.32 16.98
C LEU A 87 7.04 -10.21 15.49
N SER A 88 6.06 -10.36 14.60
CA SER A 88 6.25 -10.22 13.15
C SER A 88 6.78 -8.83 12.77
N MET A 89 6.19 -7.76 13.31
CA MET A 89 6.68 -6.40 13.08
C MET A 89 8.07 -6.17 13.68
N SER A 90 8.35 -6.76 14.85
CA SER A 90 9.68 -6.69 15.46
C SER A 90 10.73 -7.40 14.61
N LEU A 91 10.40 -8.57 14.06
CA LEU A 91 11.27 -9.31 13.15
C LEU A 91 11.51 -8.51 11.85
N HIS A 92 10.47 -7.85 11.34
CA HIS A 92 10.59 -6.96 10.18
C HIS A 92 11.55 -5.78 10.42
N PHE A 93 11.53 -5.19 11.62
CA PHE A 93 12.54 -4.20 11.99
C PHE A 93 13.94 -4.80 12.15
N ILE A 94 14.05 -6.00 12.71
CA ILE A 94 15.34 -6.71 12.84
C ILE A 94 15.96 -6.94 11.47
N ILE A 95 15.21 -7.41 10.46
CA ILE A 95 15.78 -7.64 9.12
C ILE A 95 16.22 -6.33 8.44
N LEU A 96 15.57 -5.20 8.73
CA LEU A 96 15.89 -3.90 8.13
C LEU A 96 17.07 -3.19 8.81
N TYR A 97 17.21 -3.33 10.13
CA TYR A 97 18.24 -2.61 10.90
C TYR A 97 19.48 -3.45 11.24
N VAL A 98 19.45 -4.76 11.03
CA VAL A 98 20.64 -5.62 11.21
C VAL A 98 21.34 -5.81 9.87
N ASP A 99 22.55 -5.26 9.76
CA ASP A 99 23.35 -5.21 8.52
C ASP A 99 23.55 -6.58 7.84
N ILE A 100 23.73 -7.64 8.65
CA ILE A 100 23.91 -9.01 8.14
C ILE A 100 22.66 -9.48 7.39
N LEU A 101 21.48 -9.22 7.95
CA LEU A 101 20.20 -9.60 7.35
C LEU A 101 19.88 -8.72 6.15
N ALA A 102 20.14 -7.41 6.26
CA ALA A 102 19.98 -6.44 5.18
C ALA A 102 20.80 -6.82 3.93
N THR A 103 22.04 -7.27 4.13
CA THR A 103 22.91 -7.75 3.04
C THR A 103 22.38 -9.04 2.41
N ILE A 104 21.90 -10.01 3.21
CA ILE A 104 21.39 -11.29 2.71
C ILE A 104 20.10 -11.09 1.90
N PHE A 105 19.18 -10.26 2.40
CA PHE A 105 17.90 -9.99 1.76
C PHE A 105 17.96 -8.89 0.69
N GLN A 106 19.12 -8.25 0.49
CA GLN A 106 19.30 -7.15 -0.47
C GLN A 106 18.27 -6.03 -0.23
N ILE A 107 18.23 -5.54 1.01
CA ILE A 107 17.33 -4.48 1.49
C ILE A 107 18.11 -3.43 2.28
N THR A 108 17.59 -2.20 2.32
CA THR A 108 18.13 -1.07 3.10
C THR A 108 17.15 -0.59 4.16
N PRO A 109 17.64 0.06 5.24
CA PRO A 109 16.78 0.69 6.23
C PRO A 109 15.98 1.85 5.62
N LEU A 110 14.67 1.87 5.86
CA LEU A 110 13.77 2.90 5.35
C LEU A 110 13.80 4.17 6.22
N ASN A 111 13.72 5.31 5.56
CA ASN A 111 13.49 6.62 6.18
C ASN A 111 12.03 6.82 6.62
N PHE A 112 11.79 7.81 7.48
CA PHE A 112 10.44 8.12 7.96
C PHE A 112 9.45 8.45 6.82
N THR A 113 9.91 9.18 5.79
CA THR A 113 9.10 9.51 4.60
C THR A 113 8.69 8.26 3.83
N GLU A 114 9.63 7.32 3.65
CA GLU A 114 9.40 6.03 3.00
C GLU A 114 8.41 5.17 3.80
N TRP A 115 8.55 5.12 5.13
CA TRP A 115 7.58 4.47 6.02
C TRP A 115 6.18 5.07 5.92
N MET A 116 6.07 6.41 5.83
CA MET A 116 4.79 7.07 5.63
C MET A 116 4.17 6.70 4.27
N ALA A 117 4.99 6.54 3.23
CA ALA A 117 4.53 6.05 1.93
C ALA A 117 4.04 4.59 2.01
N VAL A 118 4.77 3.71 2.70
CA VAL A 118 4.37 2.30 2.96
C VAL A 118 2.98 2.26 3.59
N LEU A 119 2.77 3.02 4.66
CA LEU A 119 1.48 3.08 5.37
C LEU A 119 0.36 3.65 4.50
N LYS A 120 0.64 4.70 3.73
CA LYS A 120 -0.34 5.30 2.81
C LYS A 120 -0.76 4.34 1.70
N ILE A 121 0.17 3.51 1.20
CA ILE A 121 -0.09 2.53 0.14
C ILE A 121 -0.82 1.29 0.69
N SER A 122 -0.55 0.88 1.94
CA SER A 122 -1.20 -0.29 2.54
C SER A 122 -2.63 -0.01 3.04
N PHE A 123 -2.92 1.22 3.49
CA PHE A 123 -4.23 1.63 3.99
C PHE A 123 -5.44 1.31 3.06
N PRO A 124 -5.41 1.56 1.74
CA PRO A 124 -6.53 1.29 0.86
C PRO A 124 -6.85 -0.21 0.70
N VAL A 125 -5.86 -1.09 0.90
CA VAL A 125 -6.04 -2.54 0.83
C VAL A 125 -6.87 -3.02 2.03
N ILE A 126 -6.58 -2.49 3.21
CA ILE A 126 -7.35 -2.75 4.44
C ILE A 126 -8.81 -2.37 4.26
N LEU A 127 -9.06 -1.19 3.66
CA LEU A 127 -10.41 -0.70 3.44
C LEU A 127 -11.16 -1.55 2.39
N LEU A 128 -10.47 -2.04 1.37
CA LEU A 128 -11.02 -2.96 0.37
C LEU A 128 -11.43 -4.30 1.02
N ASP A 129 -10.60 -4.87 1.89
CA ASP A 129 -10.89 -6.12 2.59
C ASP A 129 -12.16 -6.01 3.47
N GLU A 130 -12.34 -4.88 4.17
CA GLU A 130 -13.53 -4.65 4.98
C GLU A 130 -14.79 -4.51 4.10
N ILE A 131 -14.69 -3.85 2.94
CA ILE A 131 -15.78 -3.76 1.96
C ILE A 131 -16.17 -5.16 1.45
N LEU A 132 -15.19 -6.01 1.11
CA LEU A 132 -15.45 -7.37 0.62
C LEU A 132 -16.12 -8.25 1.70
N LYS A 133 -15.62 -8.19 2.94
CA LYS A 133 -16.25 -8.89 4.09
C LYS A 133 -17.69 -8.46 4.30
N PHE A 134 -17.94 -7.17 4.14
CA PHE A 134 -19.27 -6.61 4.25
C PHE A 134 -20.22 -7.15 3.17
N PHE A 135 -19.78 -7.20 1.91
CA PHE A 135 -20.57 -7.78 0.81
C PHE A 135 -20.88 -9.26 1.05
N ALA A 136 -19.90 -10.05 1.47
CA ALA A 136 -20.08 -11.48 1.75
C ALA A 136 -21.19 -11.74 2.79
N ARG A 137 -21.14 -11.05 3.94
CA ARG A 137 -22.14 -11.19 5.02
C ARG A 137 -23.56 -10.81 4.59
N ASN A 138 -23.70 -9.78 3.75
CA ASN A 138 -25.02 -9.23 3.43
C ASN A 138 -25.66 -9.87 2.19
N TYR A 139 -24.88 -10.45 1.27
CA TYR A 139 -25.40 -11.07 0.04
C TYR A 139 -25.55 -12.61 0.15
N ILE A 140 -24.73 -13.30 0.95
CA ILE A 140 -24.72 -14.77 1.00
C ILE A 140 -25.67 -15.32 2.08
N ASP A 141 -25.80 -14.67 3.24
CA ASP A 141 -26.66 -15.15 4.36
C ASP A 141 -28.15 -14.75 4.24
N GLY A 142 -28.55 -14.13 3.13
CA GLY A 142 -29.87 -13.51 2.96
C GLY A 142 -30.99 -14.42 2.44
N GLU A 143 -30.69 -15.65 2.00
CA GLU A 143 -31.64 -16.41 1.17
C GLU A 143 -32.69 -17.25 1.93
N SER A 144 -32.62 -17.35 3.26
CA SER A 144 -33.48 -18.30 4.01
C SER A 144 -34.32 -17.71 5.16
N LEU A 145 -34.77 -16.45 5.08
CA LEU A 145 -35.53 -15.81 6.17
C LEU A 145 -37.06 -15.77 5.94
N PRO A 146 -37.88 -16.13 6.95
CA PRO A 146 -39.35 -16.13 6.87
C PRO A 146 -39.93 -14.71 6.74
N SER A 147 -41.11 -14.60 6.09
CA SER A 147 -41.81 -13.35 5.74
C SER A 147 -42.00 -12.34 6.90
N SER A 148 -42.04 -12.80 8.15
CA SER A 148 -42.15 -11.93 9.34
C SER A 148 -40.91 -11.07 9.62
N LYS A 149 -39.73 -11.43 9.11
CA LYS A 149 -38.48 -10.67 9.27
C LYS A 149 -38.16 -9.74 8.10
N GLN A 150 -39.05 -9.62 7.11
CA GLN A 150 -38.81 -8.88 5.87
C GLN A 150 -38.63 -7.37 6.08
N SER A 151 -39.32 -6.76 7.06
CA SER A 151 -39.15 -5.35 7.42
C SER A 151 -37.82 -5.06 8.14
N VAL A 152 -37.34 -6.03 8.94
CA VAL A 152 -36.02 -5.98 9.59
C VAL A 152 -34.92 -6.19 8.55
N PHE A 153 -35.09 -7.15 7.65
CA PHE A 153 -34.17 -7.41 6.54
C PHE A 153 -34.07 -6.22 5.58
N ALA A 154 -35.18 -5.56 5.24
CA ALA A 154 -35.16 -4.34 4.43
C ALA A 154 -34.41 -3.18 5.13
N LYS A 155 -34.58 -3.01 6.45
CA LYS A 155 -33.81 -2.03 7.23
C LYS A 155 -32.33 -2.38 7.31
N THR A 156 -31.99 -3.65 7.52
CA THR A 156 -30.61 -4.14 7.54
C THR A 156 -29.96 -3.95 6.18
N ARG A 157 -30.62 -4.37 5.10
CA ARG A 157 -30.16 -4.19 3.70
C ARG A 157 -29.98 -2.70 3.34
N MET A 158 -30.89 -1.82 3.77
CA MET A 158 -30.76 -0.38 3.55
C MET A 158 -29.56 0.20 4.30
N ARG A 159 -29.40 -0.13 5.58
CA ARG A 159 -28.22 0.26 6.38
C ARG A 159 -26.93 -0.22 5.72
N SER A 160 -26.94 -1.46 5.24
CA SER A 160 -25.82 -2.08 4.56
C SER A 160 -25.42 -1.38 3.26
N VAL A 161 -26.39 -1.00 2.44
CA VAL A 161 -26.13 -0.27 1.20
C VAL A 161 -25.59 1.13 1.49
N ILE A 162 -26.10 1.81 2.53
CA ILE A 162 -25.61 3.14 2.94
C ILE A 162 -24.17 3.04 3.45
N THR A 163 -23.84 2.04 4.29
CA THR A 163 -22.47 1.86 4.80
C THR A 163 -21.49 1.52 3.68
N VAL A 164 -21.86 0.64 2.75
CA VAL A 164 -21.01 0.29 1.59
C VAL A 164 -20.77 1.49 0.70
N THR A 165 -21.84 2.20 0.32
CA THR A 165 -21.72 3.39 -0.53
C THR A 165 -20.82 4.42 0.14
N GLY A 166 -20.98 4.62 1.45
CA GLY A 166 -20.10 5.49 2.25
C GLY A 166 -18.64 5.04 2.22
N LEU A 167 -18.35 3.76 2.46
CA LEU A 167 -17.00 3.21 2.45
C LEU A 167 -16.35 3.30 1.05
N VAL A 168 -17.10 3.04 -0.01
CA VAL A 168 -16.62 3.16 -1.39
C VAL A 168 -16.33 4.62 -1.75
N CYS A 169 -17.18 5.57 -1.34
CA CYS A 169 -16.90 7.00 -1.53
C CYS A 169 -15.65 7.44 -0.75
N ILE A 170 -15.47 6.95 0.49
CA ILE A 170 -14.26 7.21 1.28
C ILE A 170 -13.03 6.61 0.59
N TRP A 171 -13.13 5.39 0.07
CA TRP A 171 -12.05 4.74 -0.68
C TRP A 171 -11.64 5.55 -1.90
N LEU A 172 -12.59 5.95 -2.73
CA LEU A 172 -12.34 6.76 -3.94
C LEU A 172 -11.78 8.14 -3.59
N GLY A 173 -12.30 8.78 -2.55
CA GLY A 173 -11.79 10.06 -2.05
C GLY A 173 -10.35 9.93 -1.54
N TYR A 174 -10.05 8.85 -0.80
CA TYR A 174 -8.70 8.55 -0.33
C TYR A 174 -7.74 8.30 -1.49
N PHE A 175 -8.13 7.49 -2.48
CA PHE A 175 -7.31 7.25 -3.67
C PHE A 175 -7.06 8.53 -4.45
N TYR A 176 -8.08 9.35 -4.64
CA TYR A 176 -7.94 10.64 -5.31
C TYR A 176 -6.98 11.56 -4.55
N TRP A 177 -7.13 11.68 -3.23
CA TRP A 177 -6.24 12.47 -2.39
C TRP A 177 -4.80 11.93 -2.40
N LEU A 178 -4.64 10.61 -2.35
CA LEU A 178 -3.35 9.93 -2.40
C LEU A 178 -2.63 10.20 -3.73
N LEU A 179 -3.34 10.07 -4.86
CA LEU A 179 -2.77 10.21 -6.20
C LEU A 179 -2.59 11.66 -6.65
N SER A 180 -3.42 12.59 -6.15
CA SER A 180 -3.41 14.00 -6.52
C SER A 180 -2.01 14.67 -6.52
N PRO A 181 -1.16 14.52 -5.50
CA PRO A 181 0.19 15.10 -5.51
C PRO A 181 1.15 14.41 -6.47
N TYR A 182 0.93 13.13 -6.79
CA TYR A 182 1.80 12.34 -7.68
C TYR A 182 1.43 12.49 -9.16
N VAL A 183 0.32 13.15 -9.52
CA VAL A 183 -0.10 13.38 -10.92
C VAL A 183 0.99 13.96 -11.82
N PRO A 184 1.71 15.04 -11.45
CA PRO A 184 2.76 15.60 -12.32
C PRO A 184 3.90 14.61 -12.58
N GLN A 185 4.33 13.87 -11.54
CA GLN A 185 5.39 12.87 -11.64
C GLN A 185 4.91 11.63 -12.44
N LEU A 186 3.64 11.25 -12.30
CA LEU A 186 3.01 10.21 -13.12
C LEU A 186 2.98 10.61 -14.61
N VAL A 187 2.64 11.87 -14.92
CA VAL A 187 2.64 12.38 -16.30
C VAL A 187 4.05 12.41 -16.88
N HIS A 188 5.06 12.74 -16.07
CA HIS A 188 6.47 12.63 -16.43
C HIS A 188 6.86 11.15 -16.68
N ALA A 189 6.51 10.24 -15.78
CA ALA A 189 6.79 8.81 -15.92
C ALA A 189 6.20 8.21 -17.20
N ILE A 190 5.03 8.69 -17.66
CA ILE A 190 4.38 8.25 -18.90
C ILE A 190 5.02 8.89 -20.16
N GLY A 191 6.01 9.77 -20.01
CA GLY A 191 6.71 10.42 -21.12
C GLY A 191 5.95 11.61 -21.72
N ARG A 192 4.97 12.18 -21.01
CA ARG A 192 4.14 13.30 -21.47
C ARG A 192 4.40 14.63 -20.73
N GLY A 193 5.29 14.65 -19.74
CA GLY A 193 5.64 15.85 -18.98
C GLY A 193 7.14 16.14 -18.99
N PRO A 194 7.58 17.39 -18.80
CA PRO A 194 8.98 17.73 -18.55
C PRO A 194 9.44 17.15 -17.20
N ARG A 195 10.74 16.82 -17.06
CA ARG A 195 11.32 16.44 -15.76
C ARG A 195 11.03 17.54 -14.74
N PRO A 196 10.54 17.21 -13.53
CA PRO A 196 10.49 18.20 -12.47
C PRO A 196 11.91 18.71 -12.21
N LEU A 197 12.08 20.03 -12.21
CA LEU A 197 13.37 20.67 -11.89
C LEU A 197 13.79 20.23 -10.49
N HIS A 198 14.95 19.58 -10.37
CA HIS A 198 15.67 19.47 -9.10
C HIS A 198 15.77 20.88 -8.51
N PHE A 199 15.09 21.13 -7.38
CA PHE A 199 15.47 22.23 -6.51
C PHE A 199 16.83 21.85 -5.93
N ASN A 200 17.90 22.41 -6.49
CA ASN A 200 19.24 22.34 -5.93
C ASN A 200 19.20 22.83 -4.48
N HIS A 201 19.22 21.90 -3.52
CA HIS A 201 19.69 22.20 -2.18
C HIS A 201 21.23 22.11 -2.18
N THR A 202 21.88 23.04 -2.88
CA THR A 202 23.31 23.33 -2.77
C THR A 202 23.55 24.83 -2.93
N GLU A 203 23.04 25.60 -1.97
CA GLU A 203 23.71 26.82 -1.53
C GLU A 203 24.00 26.66 -0.04
N PHE A 204 25.24 26.33 0.30
CA PHE A 204 26.13 26.95 1.30
C PHE A 204 27.45 26.17 1.37
#